data_AF-A0A101VS40-F1
#
_entry.id   AF-A0A101VS40-F1
#
_cell.length_a   1.000
_cell.length_b   1.000
_cell.length_c   1.000
_cell.angle_alpha   90.00
_cell.angle_beta   90.00
_cell.angle_gamma   90.00
#
_symmetry.space_group_name_H-M   'P 1'
#
loop_
_entity.id
_entity.type
_entity.pdbx_description
1 polymer ?
#
loop_
_entity_poly.entity_id
_entity_poly.type
_entity_poly.pdbx_seq_one_letter_code
_entity_poly.pdbx_strand_id
1 'polypeptide(L)'
;MFFTIFKKSLILVLFFGFITAINAQSDYEKTQNFKNKYASLEQKIKDAITLEEVDALVESIAAFKNEFADHKALLDKTLYPDNFSSAIEKLEKAAELRKGDFTQIVDLQTEVGTLKTALTELNDQNASLLVQIKDLQFSQKKDQATINSLNRLVASLKANIKERDELVKGIVDSLLQEFTSAPSSLNDAEKTAIFKKVETGNLFYNVERTISDNIQFMKVTSLTADDLSDMKEQYKEFSKTWRQIGPKLSQIYLNQANRARQIAGIDELFRQWNFRINNEIWSSINQAFREKNITLMNFKNGDDFTESITTFIDDEVKNLGVKRSSESKETFYTFTDSVWFQQVKPNWVPILIENNLLTEAQKDTIETRFAQWKEKVDPGGFAGYWIYIAIAAAAIVLVLIAFMFISRNKKNRTVAEIAPKEND
;
A
#
# COMPACT_ATOMS: atom_id res chain seq x y z
N MET A 1 -48.57 -82.73 33.16
CA MET A 1 -48.16 -81.49 33.87
C MET A 1 -46.92 -80.82 33.26
N PHE A 2 -45.92 -81.57 32.74
CA PHE A 2 -44.73 -81.02 32.08
C PHE A 2 -45.00 -80.25 30.77
N PHE A 3 -45.99 -80.66 29.98
CA PHE A 3 -46.28 -80.06 28.66
C PHE A 3 -46.90 -78.66 28.76
N THR A 4 -47.60 -78.35 29.86
CA THR A 4 -48.29 -77.07 30.08
C THR A 4 -47.35 -75.97 30.57
N ILE A 5 -46.27 -76.35 31.26
CA ILE A 5 -45.23 -75.42 31.75
C ILE A 5 -44.30 -75.01 30.60
N PHE A 6 -43.96 -75.94 29.70
CA PHE A 6 -43.10 -75.65 28.54
C PHE A 6 -43.77 -74.70 27.53
N LYS A 7 -45.08 -74.83 27.29
CA LYS A 7 -45.86 -73.90 26.45
C LYS A 7 -45.97 -72.48 27.04
N LYS A 8 -46.03 -72.34 28.37
CA LYS A 8 -46.06 -71.03 29.05
C LYS A 8 -44.68 -70.35 29.05
N SER A 9 -43.58 -71.09 29.18
CA SER A 9 -42.22 -70.52 29.07
C SER A 9 -41.84 -70.12 27.64
N LEU A 10 -42.28 -70.85 26.62
CA LEU A 10 -42.00 -70.52 25.21
C LEU A 10 -42.70 -69.21 24.78
N ILE A 11 -43.92 -68.96 25.28
CA ILE A 11 -44.67 -67.71 25.03
C ILE A 11 -43.99 -66.51 25.73
N LEU A 12 -43.43 -66.70 26.93
CA LEU A 12 -42.73 -65.64 27.66
C LEU A 12 -41.42 -65.21 26.97
N VAL A 13 -40.67 -66.16 26.40
CA VAL A 13 -39.43 -65.89 25.65
C VAL A 13 -39.72 -65.24 24.29
N LEU A 14 -40.80 -65.63 23.61
CA LEU A 14 -41.26 -64.97 22.38
C LEU A 14 -41.78 -63.55 22.62
N PHE A 15 -42.43 -63.29 23.76
CA PHE A 15 -42.87 -61.93 24.14
C PHE A 15 -41.68 -61.02 24.49
N PHE A 16 -40.67 -61.53 25.20
CA PHE A 16 -39.43 -60.77 25.47
C PHE A 16 -38.63 -60.49 24.19
N GLY A 17 -38.57 -61.44 23.24
CA GLY A 17 -37.90 -61.26 21.95
C GLY A 17 -38.57 -60.22 21.03
N PHE A 18 -39.90 -60.13 21.05
CA PHE A 18 -40.64 -59.11 20.29
C PHE A 18 -40.50 -57.70 20.90
N ILE A 19 -40.48 -57.58 22.22
CA ILE A 19 -40.24 -56.29 22.90
C ILE A 19 -38.84 -55.77 22.58
N THR A 20 -37.82 -56.64 22.52
CA THR A 20 -36.46 -56.23 22.12
C THR A 20 -36.36 -55.79 20.66
N ALA A 21 -37.12 -56.42 19.74
CA ALA A 21 -37.11 -56.05 18.33
C ALA A 21 -37.80 -54.68 18.07
N ILE A 22 -38.91 -54.40 18.76
CA ILE A 22 -39.61 -53.11 18.66
C ILE A 22 -38.78 -51.98 19.27
N ASN A 23 -38.16 -52.22 20.44
CA ASN A 23 -37.24 -51.25 21.04
C ASN A 23 -35.99 -51.02 20.19
N ALA A 24 -35.42 -52.06 19.56
CA ALA A 24 -34.28 -51.92 18.65
C ALA A 24 -34.63 -51.11 17.39
N GLN A 25 -35.85 -51.26 16.86
CA GLN A 25 -36.33 -50.46 15.73
C GLN A 25 -36.49 -48.98 16.13
N SER A 26 -37.04 -48.70 17.32
CA SER A 26 -37.15 -47.34 17.87
C SER A 26 -35.79 -46.70 18.18
N ASP A 27 -34.84 -47.47 18.72
CA ASP A 27 -33.49 -47.02 19.05
C ASP A 27 -32.66 -46.71 17.79
N TYR A 28 -32.82 -47.53 16.75
CA TYR A 28 -32.22 -47.28 15.44
C TYR A 28 -32.78 -45.97 14.84
N GLU A 29 -34.10 -45.79 14.87
CA GLU A 29 -34.76 -44.60 14.35
C GLU A 29 -34.32 -43.33 15.09
N LYS A 30 -34.22 -43.37 16.43
CA LYS A 30 -33.68 -42.27 17.25
C LYS A 30 -32.23 -41.94 16.89
N THR A 31 -31.39 -42.95 16.70
CA THR A 31 -29.98 -42.77 16.32
C THR A 31 -29.86 -42.14 14.93
N GLN A 32 -30.67 -42.59 13.96
CA GLN A 32 -30.66 -42.01 12.61
C GLN A 32 -31.18 -40.57 12.61
N ASN A 33 -32.25 -40.29 13.36
CA ASN A 33 -32.76 -38.92 13.53
C ASN A 33 -31.71 -37.99 14.14
N PHE A 34 -30.98 -38.45 15.17
CA PHE A 34 -29.87 -37.70 15.73
C PHE A 34 -28.80 -37.41 14.67
N LYS A 35 -28.31 -38.44 13.95
CA LYS A 35 -27.26 -38.29 12.92
C LYS A 35 -27.68 -37.35 11.80
N ASN A 36 -28.92 -37.45 11.31
CA ASN A 36 -29.44 -36.60 10.25
C ASN A 36 -29.56 -35.14 10.71
N LYS A 37 -30.10 -34.90 11.90
CA LYS A 37 -30.19 -33.54 12.47
C LYS A 37 -28.82 -32.95 12.78
N TYR A 38 -27.91 -33.75 13.32
CA TYR A 38 -26.51 -33.37 13.54
C TYR A 38 -25.86 -32.92 12.23
N ALA A 39 -25.93 -33.75 11.18
CA ALA A 39 -25.34 -33.43 9.88
C ALA A 39 -26.00 -32.20 9.24
N SER A 40 -27.31 -32.04 9.41
CA SER A 40 -28.03 -30.84 8.95
C SER A 40 -27.58 -29.58 9.69
N LEU A 41 -27.41 -29.62 11.01
CA LEU A 41 -26.91 -28.50 11.79
C LEU A 41 -25.46 -28.17 11.43
N GLU A 42 -24.61 -29.18 11.30
CA GLU A 42 -23.22 -29.00 10.87
C GLU A 42 -23.15 -28.32 9.49
N GLN A 43 -24.00 -28.76 8.55
CA GLN A 43 -24.07 -28.15 7.23
C GLN A 43 -24.60 -26.71 7.29
N LYS A 44 -25.64 -26.44 8.08
CA LYS A 44 -26.15 -25.07 8.26
C LYS A 44 -25.14 -24.13 8.91
N ILE A 45 -24.32 -24.61 9.85
CA ILE A 45 -23.22 -23.82 10.44
C ILE A 45 -22.20 -23.44 9.36
N LYS A 46 -21.86 -24.38 8.46
CA LYS A 46 -20.96 -24.11 7.34
C LYS A 46 -21.57 -23.10 6.36
N ASP A 47 -22.85 -23.26 6.04
CA ASP A 47 -23.54 -22.46 5.04
C ASP A 47 -24.02 -21.09 5.56
N ALA A 48 -23.95 -20.82 6.87
CA ALA A 48 -24.36 -19.55 7.45
C ALA A 48 -23.50 -18.40 6.94
N ILE A 49 -24.13 -17.32 6.48
CA ILE A 49 -23.52 -16.14 5.84
C ILE A 49 -23.75 -14.84 6.62
N THR A 50 -24.48 -14.87 7.74
CA THR A 50 -24.63 -13.71 8.64
C THR A 50 -24.53 -14.08 10.12
N LEU A 51 -24.26 -13.07 10.97
CA LEU A 51 -24.22 -13.25 12.41
C LEU A 51 -25.58 -13.70 12.97
N GLU A 52 -26.69 -13.15 12.46
CA GLU A 52 -28.04 -13.53 12.87
C GLU A 52 -28.37 -15.00 12.55
N GLU A 53 -27.91 -15.50 11.40
CA GLU A 53 -28.06 -16.92 11.04
C GLU A 53 -27.28 -17.82 11.99
N VAL A 54 -26.06 -17.41 12.40
CA VAL A 54 -25.25 -18.15 13.37
C VAL A 54 -25.88 -18.13 14.76
N ASP A 55 -26.40 -16.99 15.21
CA ASP A 55 -27.10 -16.88 16.50
C ASP A 55 -28.36 -17.78 16.54
N ALA A 56 -29.14 -17.82 15.45
CA ALA A 56 -30.27 -18.73 15.33
C ALA A 56 -29.84 -20.22 15.34
N LEU A 57 -28.65 -20.53 14.84
CA LEU A 57 -28.08 -21.88 14.91
C LEU A 57 -27.63 -22.26 16.31
N VAL A 58 -27.09 -21.32 17.11
CA VAL A 58 -26.77 -21.55 18.52
C VAL A 58 -28.04 -21.94 19.30
N GLU A 59 -29.16 -21.24 19.06
CA GLU A 59 -30.46 -21.62 19.63
C GLU A 59 -30.94 -23.00 19.15
N SER A 60 -30.74 -23.30 17.86
CA SER A 60 -31.12 -24.59 17.28
C SER A 60 -30.28 -25.75 17.85
N ILE A 61 -29.00 -25.54 18.14
CA ILE A 61 -28.12 -26.52 18.78
C ILE A 61 -28.57 -26.76 20.24
N ALA A 62 -28.95 -25.70 20.96
CA ALA A 62 -29.50 -25.84 22.31
C ALA A 62 -30.82 -26.64 22.31
N ALA A 63 -31.71 -26.37 21.35
CA ALA A 63 -32.93 -27.15 21.17
C ALA A 63 -32.64 -28.62 20.82
N PHE A 64 -31.69 -28.88 19.92
CA PHE A 64 -31.24 -30.22 19.55
C PHE A 64 -30.65 -31.00 20.72
N LYS A 65 -29.82 -30.34 21.55
CA LYS A 65 -29.28 -30.91 22.80
C LYS A 65 -30.40 -31.32 23.75
N ASN A 66 -31.41 -30.46 23.93
CA ASN A 66 -32.54 -30.74 24.81
C ASN A 66 -33.42 -31.88 24.27
N GLU A 67 -33.66 -31.92 22.96
CA GLU A 67 -34.48 -32.96 22.31
C GLU A 67 -33.93 -34.37 22.53
N PHE A 68 -32.60 -34.54 22.50
CA PHE A 68 -31.95 -35.85 22.59
C PHE A 68 -31.32 -36.15 23.97
N ALA A 69 -31.49 -35.27 24.96
CA ALA A 69 -30.94 -35.43 26.30
C ALA A 69 -31.37 -36.74 26.96
N ASP A 70 -32.66 -37.09 26.85
CA ASP A 70 -33.24 -38.33 27.39
C ASP A 70 -32.76 -39.60 26.68
N HIS A 71 -32.04 -39.46 25.56
CA HIS A 71 -31.51 -40.55 24.75
C HIS A 71 -29.98 -40.65 24.81
N LYS A 72 -29.34 -39.88 25.69
CA LYS A 72 -27.87 -39.85 25.86
C LYS A 72 -27.25 -41.24 25.99
N ALA A 73 -27.79 -42.10 26.86
CA ALA A 73 -27.20 -43.42 27.12
C ALA A 73 -27.22 -44.36 25.90
N LEU A 74 -28.20 -44.20 25.01
CA LEU A 74 -28.26 -44.90 23.73
C LEU A 74 -27.21 -44.31 22.77
N LEU A 75 -27.19 -42.99 22.64
CA LEU A 75 -26.32 -42.26 21.71
C LEU A 75 -24.82 -42.42 22.05
N ASP A 76 -24.47 -42.42 23.34
CA ASP A 76 -23.09 -42.65 23.80
C ASP A 76 -22.53 -44.01 23.34
N LYS A 77 -23.40 -45.00 23.10
CA LYS A 77 -23.01 -46.34 22.60
C LYS A 77 -22.96 -46.40 21.07
N THR A 78 -23.76 -45.60 20.37
CA THR A 78 -23.96 -45.71 18.91
C THR A 78 -23.13 -44.69 18.09
N LEU A 79 -22.54 -43.69 18.74
CA LEU A 79 -21.78 -42.61 18.09
C LEU A 79 -20.26 -42.84 18.05
N TYR A 80 -19.76 -44.01 18.45
CA TYR A 80 -18.31 -44.29 18.55
C TYR A 80 -17.51 -43.90 17.29
N PRO A 81 -16.33 -43.26 17.41
CA PRO A 81 -15.60 -42.98 18.66
C PRO A 81 -16.14 -41.79 19.47
N ASP A 82 -17.11 -41.05 18.95
CA ASP A 82 -17.75 -39.95 19.65
C ASP A 82 -18.85 -40.43 20.62
N ASN A 83 -19.33 -39.53 21.45
CA ASN A 83 -20.49 -39.71 22.32
C ASN A 83 -21.44 -38.51 22.18
N PHE A 84 -22.60 -38.57 22.84
CA PHE A 84 -23.60 -37.48 22.75
C PHE A 84 -23.00 -36.13 23.14
N SER A 85 -22.23 -36.10 24.22
CA SER A 85 -21.68 -34.85 24.76
C SER A 85 -20.62 -34.27 23.82
N SER A 86 -19.73 -35.11 23.28
CA SER A 86 -18.69 -34.66 22.35
C SER A 86 -19.26 -34.25 20.99
N ALA A 87 -20.34 -34.88 20.53
CA ALA A 87 -21.03 -34.45 19.31
C ALA A 87 -21.64 -33.04 19.50
N ILE A 88 -22.38 -32.82 20.59
CA ILE A 88 -22.93 -31.49 20.88
C ILE A 88 -21.82 -30.44 21.04
N GLU A 89 -20.74 -30.76 21.76
CA GLU A 89 -19.60 -29.86 21.94
C GLU A 89 -18.93 -29.48 20.60
N LYS A 90 -18.86 -30.40 19.63
CA LYS A 90 -18.35 -30.10 18.29
C LYS A 90 -19.24 -29.10 17.55
N LEU A 91 -20.57 -29.23 17.64
CA LEU A 91 -21.50 -28.26 17.05
C LEU A 91 -21.41 -26.90 17.75
N GLU A 92 -21.39 -26.88 19.08
CA GLU A 92 -21.24 -25.65 19.89
C GLU A 92 -19.93 -24.92 19.54
N LYS A 93 -18.79 -25.63 19.48
CA LYS A 93 -17.51 -25.04 19.07
C LYS A 93 -17.51 -24.55 17.62
N ALA A 94 -18.11 -25.30 16.70
CA ALA A 94 -18.18 -24.88 15.30
C ALA A 94 -19.02 -23.61 15.13
N ALA A 95 -20.15 -23.51 15.84
CA ALA A 95 -20.98 -22.32 15.85
C ALA A 95 -20.27 -21.12 16.51
N GLU A 96 -19.56 -21.32 17.62
CA GLU A 96 -18.82 -20.26 18.30
C GLU A 96 -17.67 -19.71 17.45
N LEU A 97 -16.91 -20.59 16.78
CA LEU A 97 -15.88 -20.17 15.83
C LEU A 97 -16.49 -19.34 14.69
N ARG A 98 -17.58 -19.84 14.09
CA ARG A 98 -18.28 -19.13 13.01
C ARG A 98 -18.83 -17.78 13.47
N LYS A 99 -19.30 -17.69 14.71
CA LYS A 99 -19.77 -16.44 15.35
C LYS A 99 -18.63 -15.44 15.52
N GLY A 100 -17.47 -15.89 15.99
CA GLY A 100 -16.26 -15.08 16.09
C GLY A 100 -15.86 -14.47 14.74
N ASP A 101 -15.88 -15.29 13.69
CA ASP A 101 -15.56 -14.85 12.32
C ASP A 101 -16.50 -13.72 11.85
N PHE A 102 -17.82 -13.88 12.03
CA PHE A 102 -18.78 -12.85 11.62
C PHE A 102 -18.75 -11.59 12.50
N THR A 103 -18.44 -11.72 13.78
CA THR A 103 -18.27 -10.55 14.66
C THR A 103 -17.10 -9.69 14.18
N GLN A 104 -15.96 -10.31 13.86
CA GLN A 104 -14.80 -9.61 13.30
C GLN A 104 -15.13 -8.93 11.96
N ILE A 105 -15.90 -9.60 11.09
CA ILE A 105 -16.36 -9.02 9.82
C ILE A 105 -17.24 -7.78 10.06
N VAL A 106 -18.17 -7.83 11.02
CA VAL A 106 -19.07 -6.70 11.33
C VAL A 106 -18.28 -5.50 11.88
N ASP A 107 -17.30 -5.75 12.75
CA ASP A 107 -16.42 -4.70 13.28
C ASP A 107 -15.63 -4.01 12.17
N LEU A 108 -15.00 -4.81 11.29
CA LEU A 108 -14.25 -4.30 10.13
C LEU A 108 -15.16 -3.55 9.14
N GLN A 109 -16.39 -4.02 8.90
CA GLN A 109 -17.37 -3.31 8.07
C GLN A 109 -17.74 -1.95 8.65
N THR A 110 -17.90 -1.87 9.97
CA THR A 110 -18.20 -0.63 10.68
C THR A 110 -17.03 0.36 10.60
N GLU A 111 -15.80 -0.14 10.78
CA GLU A 111 -14.58 0.66 10.63
C GLU A 111 -14.44 1.20 9.19
N VAL A 112 -14.54 0.32 8.19
CA VAL A 112 -14.50 0.70 6.77
C VAL A 112 -15.61 1.70 6.42
N GLY A 113 -16.82 1.52 6.97
CA GLY A 113 -17.93 2.47 6.80
C GLY A 113 -17.61 3.85 7.37
N THR A 114 -17.02 3.90 8.57
CA THR A 114 -16.61 5.15 9.23
C THR A 114 -15.51 5.87 8.45
N LEU A 115 -14.46 5.14 8.06
CA LEU A 115 -13.37 5.67 7.25
C LEU A 115 -13.87 6.23 5.91
N LYS A 116 -14.85 5.55 5.29
CA LYS A 116 -15.46 6.01 4.03
C LYS A 116 -16.26 7.31 4.19
N THR A 117 -17.00 7.47 5.29
CA THR A 117 -17.73 8.71 5.57
C THR A 117 -16.75 9.87 5.72
N ALA A 118 -15.70 9.70 6.53
CA ALA A 118 -14.64 10.70 6.69
C ALA A 118 -13.95 11.04 5.35
N LEU A 119 -13.66 10.02 4.54
CA LEU A 119 -13.09 10.19 3.20
C LEU A 119 -14.00 11.00 2.27
N THR A 120 -15.32 10.77 2.32
CA THR A 120 -16.30 11.52 1.51
C THR A 120 -16.31 12.99 1.92
N GLU A 121 -16.32 13.26 3.23
CA GLU A 121 -16.29 14.62 3.76
C GLU A 121 -15.02 15.38 3.34
N LEU A 122 -13.85 14.75 3.49
CA LEU A 122 -12.58 15.35 3.05
C LEU A 122 -12.55 15.59 1.54
N ASN A 123 -13.12 14.69 0.74
CA ASN A 123 -13.22 14.86 -0.70
C ASN A 123 -14.06 16.08 -1.10
N ASP A 124 -15.16 16.34 -0.38
CA ASP A 124 -16.03 17.50 -0.65
C ASP A 124 -15.37 18.80 -0.18
N GLN A 125 -14.71 18.78 0.98
CA GLN A 125 -13.89 19.90 1.47
C GLN A 125 -12.77 20.23 0.48
N ASN A 126 -12.06 19.22 -0.03
CA ASN A 126 -10.98 19.39 -1.00
C ASN A 126 -11.47 20.01 -2.31
N ALA A 127 -12.61 19.53 -2.84
CA ALA A 127 -13.22 20.10 -4.03
C ALA A 127 -13.57 21.59 -3.84
N SER A 128 -14.14 21.95 -2.69
CA SER A 128 -14.44 23.34 -2.35
C SER A 128 -13.18 24.21 -2.24
N LEU A 129 -12.15 23.72 -1.54
CA LEU A 129 -10.87 24.42 -1.41
C LEU A 129 -10.18 24.62 -2.76
N LEU A 130 -10.20 23.60 -3.63
CA LEU A 130 -9.66 23.68 -4.99
C LEU A 130 -10.31 24.79 -5.81
N VAL A 131 -11.63 24.93 -5.73
CA VAL A 131 -12.37 26.01 -6.41
C VAL A 131 -11.93 27.37 -5.88
N GLN A 132 -11.89 27.55 -4.55
CA GLN A 132 -11.48 28.81 -3.93
C GLN A 132 -10.03 29.20 -4.27
N ILE A 133 -9.11 28.22 -4.25
CA ILE A 133 -7.71 28.43 -4.62
C ILE A 133 -7.62 28.88 -6.08
N LYS A 134 -8.33 28.20 -6.98
CA LYS A 134 -8.36 28.55 -8.40
C LYS A 134 -8.84 29.99 -8.60
N ASP A 135 -9.95 30.36 -7.97
CA ASP A 135 -10.53 31.70 -8.10
C ASP A 135 -9.57 32.79 -7.60
N LEU A 136 -8.92 32.57 -6.46
CA LEU A 136 -7.94 33.52 -5.91
C LEU A 136 -6.64 33.57 -6.72
N GLN A 137 -6.18 32.44 -7.25
CA GLN A 137 -4.95 32.37 -8.04
C GLN A 137 -5.07 33.16 -9.36
N PHE A 138 -6.26 33.15 -9.97
CA PHE A 138 -6.59 33.86 -11.22
C PHE A 138 -7.18 35.26 -11.01
N SER A 139 -7.38 35.71 -9.76
CA SER A 139 -7.77 37.09 -9.47
C SER A 139 -6.71 38.08 -9.95
N GLN A 140 -7.13 39.15 -10.62
CA GLN A 140 -6.25 40.19 -11.16
C GLN A 140 -5.65 41.10 -10.07
N LYS A 141 -6.23 41.13 -8.86
CA LYS A 141 -5.71 41.89 -7.71
C LYS A 141 -5.11 40.93 -6.70
N LYS A 142 -3.78 40.86 -6.66
CA LYS A 142 -3.02 40.11 -5.64
C LYS A 142 -2.48 41.09 -4.61
N ASP A 143 -3.35 41.59 -3.74
CA ASP A 143 -2.90 42.29 -2.55
C ASP A 143 -2.37 41.29 -1.50
N GLN A 144 -1.68 41.80 -0.48
CA GLN A 144 -1.07 40.95 0.55
C GLN A 144 -2.12 40.11 1.30
N ALA A 145 -3.35 40.61 1.46
CA ALA A 145 -4.45 39.88 2.08
C ALA A 145 -4.86 38.67 1.23
N THR A 146 -4.98 38.86 -0.09
CA THR A 146 -5.29 37.81 -1.06
C THR A 146 -4.19 36.74 -1.09
N ILE A 147 -2.92 37.15 -1.07
CA ILE A 147 -1.77 36.22 -1.00
C ILE A 147 -1.82 35.40 0.31
N ASN A 148 -2.05 36.06 1.44
CA ASN A 148 -2.15 35.38 2.74
C ASN A 148 -3.34 34.40 2.77
N SER A 149 -4.48 34.76 2.18
CA SER A 149 -5.65 33.89 2.06
C SER A 149 -5.34 32.68 1.17
N LEU A 150 -4.71 32.90 0.01
CA LEU A 150 -4.30 31.83 -0.89
C LEU A 150 -3.37 30.84 -0.18
N ASN A 151 -2.35 31.34 0.53
CA ASN A 151 -1.40 30.49 1.27
C ASN A 151 -2.10 29.64 2.34
N ARG A 152 -3.07 30.20 3.07
CA ARG A 152 -3.87 29.45 4.06
C ARG A 152 -4.72 28.36 3.44
N LEU A 153 -5.37 28.66 2.31
CA LEU A 153 -6.20 27.68 1.60
C LEU A 153 -5.35 26.56 1.01
N VAL A 154 -4.19 26.87 0.43
CA VAL A 154 -3.23 25.88 -0.07
C VAL A 154 -2.73 24.99 1.07
N ALA A 155 -2.38 25.57 2.22
CA ALA A 155 -1.94 24.80 3.39
C ALA A 155 -3.06 23.89 3.93
N SER A 156 -4.30 24.37 3.98
CA SER A 156 -5.46 23.59 4.42
C SER A 156 -5.75 22.45 3.45
N LEU A 157 -5.71 22.71 2.15
CA LEU A 157 -5.89 21.69 1.12
C LEU A 157 -4.78 20.64 1.17
N LYS A 158 -3.52 21.05 1.38
CA LYS A 158 -2.39 20.12 1.57
C LYS A 158 -2.62 19.19 2.76
N ALA A 159 -3.07 19.74 3.90
CA ALA A 159 -3.37 18.95 5.10
C ALA A 159 -4.50 17.96 4.86
N ASN A 160 -5.62 18.41 4.29
CA ASN A 160 -6.77 17.55 4.01
C ASN A 160 -6.46 16.46 2.97
N ILE A 161 -5.65 16.75 1.96
CA ILE A 161 -5.16 15.76 1.00
C ILE A 161 -4.37 14.68 1.73
N LYS A 162 -3.43 15.07 2.61
CA LYS A 162 -2.63 14.11 3.36
C LYS A 162 -3.49 13.20 4.25
N GLU A 163 -4.41 13.79 5.01
CA GLU A 163 -5.33 13.04 5.89
C GLU A 163 -6.18 12.06 5.07
N ARG A 164 -6.70 12.51 3.93
CA ARG A 164 -7.47 11.66 3.03
C ARG A 164 -6.65 10.49 2.49
N ASP A 165 -5.42 10.74 2.05
CA ASP A 165 -4.53 9.71 1.53
C ASP A 165 -4.22 8.65 2.61
N GLU A 166 -4.07 9.07 3.87
CA GLU A 166 -3.95 8.19 5.04
C GLU A 166 -5.23 7.35 5.27
N LEU A 167 -6.42 7.94 5.15
CA LEU A 167 -7.68 7.20 5.26
C LEU A 167 -7.85 6.16 4.16
N VAL A 168 -7.49 6.48 2.90
CA VAL A 168 -7.56 5.53 1.79
C VAL A 168 -6.62 4.35 2.04
N LYS A 169 -5.42 4.61 2.59
CA LYS A 169 -4.50 3.55 3.03
C LYS A 169 -5.10 2.71 4.16
N GLY A 170 -5.72 3.34 5.16
CA GLY A 170 -6.41 2.64 6.25
C GLY A 170 -7.51 1.71 5.73
N ILE A 171 -8.37 2.19 4.84
CA ILE A 171 -9.42 1.37 4.21
C ILE A 171 -8.80 0.16 3.50
N VAL A 172 -7.74 0.41 2.72
CA VAL A 172 -7.02 -0.62 1.98
C VAL A 172 -6.40 -1.67 2.91
N ASP A 173 -5.79 -1.25 4.02
CA ASP A 173 -5.16 -2.13 5.00
C ASP A 173 -6.23 -2.96 5.76
N SER A 174 -7.34 -2.35 6.19
CA SER A 174 -8.46 -3.07 6.82
C SER A 174 -9.07 -4.12 5.88
N LEU A 175 -9.26 -3.78 4.60
CA LEU A 175 -9.74 -4.74 3.59
C LEU A 175 -8.75 -5.88 3.33
N LEU A 176 -7.45 -5.63 3.47
CA LEU A 176 -6.42 -6.67 3.37
C LEU A 176 -6.37 -7.54 4.62
N GLN A 177 -6.53 -6.96 5.80
CA GLN A 177 -6.60 -7.69 7.06
C GLN A 177 -7.78 -8.66 7.06
N GLU A 178 -8.94 -8.22 6.58
CA GLU A 178 -10.11 -9.08 6.41
C GLU A 178 -9.82 -10.27 5.46
N PHE A 179 -9.08 -10.03 4.37
CA PHE A 179 -8.68 -11.09 3.44
C PHE A 179 -7.69 -12.09 4.05
N THR A 180 -6.70 -11.61 4.79
CA THR A 180 -5.63 -12.45 5.37
C THR A 180 -6.07 -13.17 6.63
N SER A 181 -7.04 -12.62 7.36
CA SER A 181 -7.61 -13.20 8.59
C SER A 181 -8.80 -14.12 8.32
N ALA A 182 -9.38 -14.07 7.11
CA ALA A 182 -10.45 -14.98 6.71
C ALA A 182 -10.02 -16.44 6.96
N PRO A 183 -10.72 -17.16 7.84
CA PRO A 183 -10.38 -18.54 8.16
C PRO A 183 -10.28 -19.37 6.88
N SER A 184 -9.32 -20.28 6.83
CA SER A 184 -9.15 -21.24 5.75
C SER A 184 -10.36 -22.18 5.54
N SER A 185 -11.40 -22.07 6.38
CA SER A 185 -12.69 -22.75 6.25
C SER A 185 -13.70 -22.02 5.35
N LEU A 186 -13.49 -20.75 5.00
CA LEU A 186 -14.36 -20.03 4.06
C LEU A 186 -14.04 -20.44 2.61
N ASN A 187 -15.03 -20.98 1.90
CA ASN A 187 -14.91 -21.26 0.48
C ASN A 187 -14.96 -19.95 -0.36
N ASP A 188 -14.51 -20.02 -1.62
CA ASP A 188 -14.39 -18.82 -2.48
C ASP A 188 -15.72 -18.11 -2.74
N ALA A 189 -16.85 -18.84 -2.69
CA ALA A 189 -18.18 -18.27 -2.85
C ALA A 189 -18.64 -17.52 -1.58
N GLU A 190 -18.34 -18.04 -0.39
CA GLU A 190 -18.61 -17.41 0.90
C GLU A 190 -17.81 -16.11 1.07
N LYS A 191 -16.52 -16.16 0.72
CA LYS A 191 -15.68 -14.97 0.58
C LYS A 191 -16.36 -13.94 -0.32
N THR A 192 -16.70 -14.33 -1.55
CA THR A 192 -17.34 -13.43 -2.52
C THR A 192 -18.68 -12.84 -2.05
N ALA A 193 -19.48 -13.59 -1.28
CA ALA A 193 -20.78 -13.13 -0.76
C ALA A 193 -20.65 -12.11 0.38
N ILE A 194 -19.73 -12.34 1.31
CA ILE A 194 -19.39 -11.40 2.38
C ILE A 194 -18.80 -10.12 1.76
N PHE A 195 -17.91 -10.27 0.78
CA PHE A 195 -17.22 -9.17 0.10
C PHE A 195 -18.10 -8.37 -0.87
N LYS A 196 -19.22 -8.90 -1.35
CA LYS A 196 -20.21 -8.14 -2.14
C LYS A 196 -21.01 -7.12 -1.32
N LYS A 197 -21.10 -7.30 0.01
CA LYS A 197 -21.81 -6.37 0.90
C LYS A 197 -20.99 -5.13 1.24
N VAL A 198 -19.66 -5.21 1.19
CA VAL A 198 -18.77 -4.04 1.25
C VAL A 198 -18.83 -3.37 -0.13
N GLU A 199 -19.35 -2.15 -0.19
CA GLU A 199 -19.67 -1.43 -1.43
C GLU A 199 -18.43 -1.23 -2.35
N THR A 200 -18.18 -2.21 -3.22
CA THR A 200 -16.95 -2.36 -4.03
C THR A 200 -16.72 -1.25 -5.05
N GLY A 201 -17.80 -0.57 -5.47
CA GLY A 201 -17.74 0.53 -6.43
C GLY A 201 -16.98 1.76 -5.91
N ASN A 202 -16.91 1.93 -4.59
CA ASN A 202 -16.29 3.11 -4.00
C ASN A 202 -14.77 3.00 -3.83
N LEU A 203 -14.19 1.81 -3.64
CA LEU A 203 -12.75 1.69 -3.36
C LEU A 203 -11.87 2.16 -4.53
N PHE A 204 -12.05 1.55 -5.71
CA PHE A 204 -11.24 1.88 -6.89
C PHE A 204 -11.48 3.32 -7.34
N TYR A 205 -12.74 3.77 -7.28
CA TYR A 205 -13.10 5.16 -7.52
C TYR A 205 -12.38 6.11 -6.56
N ASN A 206 -12.31 5.77 -5.27
CA ASN A 206 -11.64 6.59 -4.27
C ASN A 206 -10.14 6.64 -4.51
N VAL A 207 -9.49 5.53 -4.88
CA VAL A 207 -8.07 5.52 -5.27
C VAL A 207 -7.83 6.40 -6.49
N GLU A 208 -8.65 6.27 -7.54
CA GLU A 208 -8.56 7.10 -8.75
C GLU A 208 -8.74 8.58 -8.44
N ARG A 209 -9.79 8.92 -7.67
CA ARG A 209 -10.08 10.29 -7.25
C ARG A 209 -8.93 10.87 -6.44
N THR A 210 -8.37 10.11 -5.52
CA THR A 210 -7.25 10.53 -4.67
C THR A 210 -6.05 10.95 -5.51
N ILE A 211 -5.63 10.10 -6.46
CA ILE A 211 -4.50 10.40 -7.34
C ILE A 211 -4.83 11.57 -8.27
N SER A 212 -6.04 11.61 -8.82
CA SER A 212 -6.49 12.68 -9.73
C SER A 212 -6.52 14.04 -9.04
N ASP A 213 -6.99 14.10 -7.80
CA ASP A 213 -7.02 15.30 -6.99
C ASP A 213 -5.60 15.76 -6.63
N ASN A 214 -4.67 14.85 -6.36
CA ASN A 214 -3.26 15.21 -6.13
C ASN A 214 -2.64 15.83 -7.40
N ILE A 215 -2.93 15.24 -8.56
CA ILE A 215 -2.53 15.80 -9.86
C ILE A 215 -3.14 17.19 -10.06
N GLN A 216 -4.41 17.38 -9.69
CA GLN A 216 -5.14 18.63 -9.85
C GLN A 216 -4.69 19.71 -8.88
N PHE A 217 -4.42 19.37 -7.62
CA PHE A 217 -3.86 20.25 -6.61
C PHE A 217 -2.60 20.92 -7.13
N MET A 218 -1.65 20.10 -7.57
CA MET A 218 -0.42 20.58 -8.17
C MET A 218 -0.64 21.48 -9.41
N LYS A 219 -1.80 21.43 -10.09
CA LYS A 219 -2.08 22.26 -11.30
C LYS A 219 -2.52 23.66 -10.92
N VAL A 220 -3.12 23.80 -9.75
CA VAL A 220 -3.72 25.05 -9.27
C VAL A 220 -2.93 25.67 -8.11
N THR A 221 -1.76 25.12 -7.79
CA THR A 221 -0.89 25.63 -6.73
C THR A 221 0.54 25.78 -7.22
N SER A 222 1.25 26.75 -6.67
CA SER A 222 2.72 26.83 -6.76
C SER A 222 3.30 26.09 -5.56
N LEU A 223 4.27 25.21 -5.82
CA LEU A 223 4.84 24.32 -4.80
C LEU A 223 6.29 24.69 -4.56
N THR A 224 6.69 24.69 -3.28
CA THR A 224 8.10 24.83 -2.90
C THR A 224 8.87 23.54 -3.14
N ALA A 225 10.20 23.59 -2.98
CA ALA A 225 11.04 22.39 -3.04
C ALA A 225 10.60 21.34 -2.01
N ASP A 226 10.35 21.77 -0.77
CA ASP A 226 9.88 20.89 0.31
C ASP A 226 8.50 20.29 -0.01
N ASP A 227 7.56 21.09 -0.53
CA ASP A 227 6.23 20.58 -0.93
C ASP A 227 6.33 19.49 -2.00
N LEU A 228 7.22 19.68 -2.99
CA LEU A 228 7.44 18.69 -4.05
C LEU A 228 8.15 17.43 -3.52
N SER A 229 9.02 17.58 -2.52
CA SER A 229 9.64 16.45 -1.83
C SER A 229 8.59 15.61 -1.10
N ASP A 230 7.76 16.26 -0.28
CA ASP A 230 6.66 15.61 0.46
C ASP A 230 5.73 14.85 -0.49
N MET A 231 5.33 15.48 -1.61
CA MET A 231 4.49 14.83 -2.61
C MET A 231 5.16 13.64 -3.28
N LYS A 232 6.47 13.73 -3.51
CA LYS A 232 7.24 12.65 -4.11
C LYS A 232 7.30 11.43 -3.20
N GLU A 233 7.44 11.67 -1.90
CA GLU A 233 7.37 10.64 -0.87
C GLU A 233 5.97 10.00 -0.83
N GLN A 234 4.91 10.81 -0.75
CA GLN A 234 3.52 10.34 -0.78
C GLN A 234 3.24 9.48 -2.04
N TYR A 235 3.67 9.94 -3.21
CA TYR A 235 3.59 9.17 -4.45
C TYR A 235 4.30 7.82 -4.33
N LYS A 236 5.54 7.79 -3.83
CA LYS A 236 6.34 6.56 -3.71
C LYS A 236 5.67 5.56 -2.80
N GLU A 237 5.21 6.00 -1.63
CA GLU A 237 4.53 5.15 -0.66
C GLU A 237 3.23 4.61 -1.24
N PHE A 238 2.37 5.48 -1.76
CA PHE A 238 1.07 5.06 -2.26
C PHE A 238 1.18 4.16 -3.49
N SER A 239 2.08 4.49 -4.43
CA SER A 239 2.32 3.64 -5.60
C SER A 239 2.89 2.27 -5.21
N LYS A 240 3.77 2.21 -4.20
CA LYS A 240 4.31 0.95 -3.67
C LYS A 240 3.20 0.09 -3.08
N THR A 241 2.39 0.66 -2.20
CA THR A 241 1.23 0.01 -1.57
C THR A 241 0.27 -0.51 -2.65
N TRP A 242 -0.13 0.35 -3.59
CA TRP A 242 -0.99 -0.02 -4.71
C TRP A 242 -0.45 -1.19 -5.54
N ARG A 243 0.83 -1.18 -5.92
CA ARG A 243 1.45 -2.27 -6.70
C ARG A 243 1.41 -3.61 -5.96
N GLN A 244 1.48 -3.60 -4.63
CA GLN A 244 1.48 -4.81 -3.82
C GLN A 244 0.10 -5.44 -3.67
N ILE A 245 -0.96 -4.62 -3.65
CA ILE A 245 -2.30 -5.05 -3.23
C ILE A 245 -3.39 -4.83 -4.27
N GLY A 246 -3.26 -3.82 -5.14
CA GLY A 246 -4.23 -3.46 -6.16
C GLY A 246 -4.64 -4.66 -7.03
N PRO A 247 -3.70 -5.46 -7.56
CA PRO A 247 -4.03 -6.68 -8.30
C PRO A 247 -4.85 -7.68 -7.48
N LYS A 248 -4.52 -7.91 -6.20
CA LYS A 248 -5.23 -8.85 -5.32
C LYS A 248 -6.65 -8.36 -5.02
N LEU A 249 -6.79 -7.07 -4.70
CA LEU A 249 -8.10 -6.45 -4.49
C LEU A 249 -8.95 -6.53 -5.75
N SER A 250 -8.37 -6.32 -6.93
CA SER A 250 -9.10 -6.47 -8.20
C SER A 250 -9.63 -7.89 -8.42
N GLN A 251 -8.90 -8.90 -7.94
CA GLN A 251 -9.31 -10.30 -8.06
C GLN A 251 -10.55 -10.64 -7.23
N ILE A 252 -10.77 -9.91 -6.15
CA ILE A 252 -11.86 -10.14 -5.21
C ILE A 252 -13.06 -9.26 -5.58
N TYR A 253 -12.80 -7.98 -5.84
CA TYR A 253 -13.84 -6.96 -5.86
C TYR A 253 -14.27 -6.53 -7.26
N LEU A 254 -13.58 -6.95 -8.33
CA LEU A 254 -13.94 -6.62 -9.70
C LEU A 254 -14.27 -7.86 -10.54
N ASN A 255 -15.24 -7.69 -11.44
CA ASN A 255 -15.55 -8.67 -12.48
C ASN A 255 -14.37 -8.79 -13.46
N GLN A 256 -14.12 -10.00 -13.97
CA GLN A 256 -12.97 -10.31 -14.84
C GLN A 256 -12.87 -9.37 -16.06
N ALA A 257 -14.01 -8.98 -16.66
CA ALA A 257 -14.06 -8.09 -17.81
C ALA A 257 -13.53 -6.67 -17.56
N ASN A 258 -13.55 -6.20 -16.30
CA ASN A 258 -13.18 -4.82 -15.95
C ASN A 258 -11.84 -4.71 -15.21
N ARG A 259 -11.31 -5.81 -14.64
CA ARG A 259 -10.06 -5.82 -13.85
C ARG A 259 -8.90 -5.16 -14.57
N ALA A 260 -8.56 -5.64 -15.77
CA ALA A 260 -7.40 -5.18 -16.50
C ALA A 260 -7.50 -3.68 -16.82
N ARG A 261 -8.70 -3.22 -17.20
CA ARG A 261 -8.95 -1.80 -17.51
C ARG A 261 -8.80 -0.91 -16.27
N GLN A 262 -9.39 -1.33 -15.14
CA GLN A 262 -9.34 -0.55 -13.90
C GLN A 262 -7.91 -0.43 -13.36
N ILE A 263 -7.17 -1.54 -13.31
CA ILE A 263 -5.77 -1.54 -12.88
C ILE A 263 -4.92 -0.67 -13.79
N ALA A 264 -5.06 -0.83 -15.11
CA ALA A 264 -4.31 -0.02 -16.07
C ALA A 264 -4.62 1.48 -15.95
N GLY A 265 -5.87 1.84 -15.65
CA GLY A 265 -6.29 3.22 -15.42
C GLY A 265 -5.62 3.84 -14.20
N ILE A 266 -5.62 3.14 -13.06
CA ILE A 266 -4.96 3.61 -11.84
C ILE A 266 -3.44 3.68 -12.02
N ASP A 267 -2.83 2.68 -12.66
CA ASP A 267 -1.39 2.69 -12.95
C ASP A 267 -0.99 3.86 -13.87
N GLU A 268 -1.86 4.23 -14.80
CA GLU A 268 -1.67 5.41 -15.65
C GLU A 268 -1.76 6.71 -14.85
N LEU A 269 -2.71 6.83 -13.92
CA LEU A 269 -2.78 7.98 -13.02
C LEU A 269 -1.50 8.11 -12.18
N PHE A 270 -0.96 7.02 -11.65
CA PHE A 270 0.33 7.05 -10.94
C PHE A 270 1.50 7.49 -11.83
N ARG A 271 1.53 7.08 -13.11
CA ARG A 271 2.55 7.55 -14.05
C ARG A 271 2.42 9.05 -14.31
N GLN A 272 1.20 9.55 -14.51
CA GLN A 272 0.94 10.97 -14.72
C GLN A 272 1.33 11.80 -13.50
N TRP A 273 0.99 11.34 -12.30
CA TRP A 273 1.36 12.01 -11.06
C TRP A 273 2.88 12.11 -10.91
N ASN A 274 3.59 11.01 -11.09
CA ASN A 274 5.06 10.98 -11.03
C ASN A 274 5.72 11.89 -12.07
N PHE A 275 5.24 11.83 -13.32
CA PHE A 275 5.72 12.67 -14.41
C PHE A 275 5.54 14.14 -14.07
N ARG A 276 4.38 14.49 -13.51
CA ARG A 276 4.06 15.86 -13.14
C ARG A 276 4.94 16.38 -12.00
N ILE A 277 5.19 15.59 -10.97
CA ILE A 277 6.12 15.95 -9.88
C ILE A 277 7.50 16.23 -10.45
N ASN A 278 8.02 15.31 -11.27
CA ASN A 278 9.35 15.47 -11.87
C ASN A 278 9.44 16.71 -12.75
N ASN A 279 8.43 16.98 -13.58
CA ASN A 279 8.42 18.17 -14.43
C ASN A 279 8.40 19.46 -13.62
N GLU A 280 7.62 19.51 -12.53
CA GLU A 280 7.55 20.70 -11.68
C GLU A 280 8.88 20.96 -10.97
N ILE A 281 9.54 19.90 -10.50
CA ILE A 281 10.91 19.97 -9.94
C ILE A 281 11.88 20.58 -10.96
N TRP A 282 11.96 20.01 -12.17
CA TRP A 282 12.91 20.49 -13.18
C TRP A 282 12.55 21.89 -13.70
N SER A 283 11.27 22.21 -13.83
CA SER A 283 10.79 23.54 -14.20
C SER A 283 11.17 24.59 -13.16
N SER A 284 11.01 24.27 -11.87
CA SER A 284 11.37 25.16 -10.76
C SER A 284 12.88 25.42 -10.70
N ILE A 285 13.70 24.38 -10.92
CA ILE A 285 15.15 24.54 -11.03
C ILE A 285 15.52 25.45 -12.21
N ASN A 286 14.93 25.22 -13.39
CA ASN A 286 15.17 26.05 -14.57
C ASN A 286 14.73 27.50 -14.34
N GLN A 287 13.62 27.72 -13.64
CA GLN A 287 13.15 29.05 -13.28
C GLN A 287 14.16 29.80 -12.42
N ALA A 288 14.80 29.16 -11.44
CA ALA A 288 15.83 29.78 -10.60
C ALA A 288 17.00 30.39 -11.42
N PHE A 289 17.38 29.74 -12.53
CA PHE A 289 18.38 30.28 -13.46
C PHE A 289 17.80 31.43 -14.30
N ARG A 290 16.58 31.26 -14.83
CA ARG A 290 15.94 32.28 -15.68
C ARG A 290 15.67 33.59 -14.97
N GLU A 291 15.35 33.55 -13.68
CA GLU A 291 15.16 34.74 -12.85
C GLU A 291 16.44 35.59 -12.72
N LYS A 292 17.61 35.00 -12.97
CA LYS A 292 18.89 35.69 -13.06
C LYS A 292 19.38 35.89 -14.50
N ASN A 293 18.47 35.80 -15.48
CA ASN A 293 18.75 35.91 -16.91
C ASN A 293 19.74 34.87 -17.44
N ILE A 294 19.89 33.74 -16.75
CA ILE A 294 20.72 32.61 -17.22
C ILE A 294 19.84 31.69 -18.04
N THR A 295 20.22 31.48 -19.30
CA THR A 295 19.52 30.56 -20.21
C THR A 295 20.29 29.27 -20.33
N LEU A 296 19.71 28.20 -19.81
CA LEU A 296 20.22 26.85 -19.93
C LEU A 296 19.53 26.12 -21.09
N MET A 297 20.20 25.10 -21.63
CA MET A 297 19.53 24.12 -22.51
C MET A 297 18.42 23.41 -21.73
N ASN A 298 17.36 22.99 -22.42
CA ASN A 298 16.23 22.32 -21.80
C ASN A 298 16.66 20.98 -21.16
N PHE A 299 16.18 20.69 -19.95
CA PHE A 299 16.46 19.44 -19.24
C PHE A 299 15.21 18.89 -18.56
N LYS A 300 15.10 17.56 -18.51
CA LYS A 300 13.96 16.86 -17.85
C LYS A 300 14.39 15.70 -16.94
N ASN A 301 15.70 15.50 -16.79
CA ASN A 301 16.30 14.44 -15.99
C ASN A 301 17.72 14.87 -15.56
N GLY A 302 18.36 14.08 -14.70
CA GLY A 302 19.68 14.38 -14.17
C GLY A 302 20.79 14.40 -15.22
N ASP A 303 20.70 13.59 -16.28
CA ASP A 303 21.69 13.58 -17.36
C ASP A 303 21.62 14.87 -18.18
N ASP A 304 20.42 15.22 -18.68
CA ASP A 304 20.19 16.46 -19.42
C ASP A 304 20.56 17.68 -18.58
N PHE A 305 20.26 17.66 -17.27
CA PHE A 305 20.57 18.76 -16.36
C PHE A 305 22.08 18.93 -16.22
N THR A 306 22.80 17.83 -15.99
CA THR A 306 24.26 17.83 -15.90
C THR A 306 24.87 18.34 -17.19
N GLU A 307 24.45 17.81 -18.34
CA GLU A 307 24.93 18.24 -19.65
C GLU A 307 24.65 19.74 -19.90
N SER A 308 23.45 20.20 -19.58
CA SER A 308 23.04 21.60 -19.74
C SER A 308 23.91 22.56 -18.93
N ILE A 309 24.18 22.23 -17.66
CA ILE A 309 25.07 23.02 -16.80
C ILE A 309 26.50 23.00 -17.35
N THR A 310 27.03 21.82 -17.65
CA THR A 310 28.44 21.71 -18.11
C THR A 310 28.68 22.39 -19.46
N THR A 311 27.73 22.30 -20.39
CA THR A 311 27.82 22.97 -21.69
C THR A 311 27.79 24.50 -21.54
N PHE A 312 26.90 25.02 -20.69
CA PHE A 312 26.87 26.46 -20.39
C PHE A 312 28.23 26.93 -19.85
N ILE A 313 28.81 26.20 -18.90
CA ILE A 313 30.13 26.52 -18.34
C ILE A 313 31.22 26.46 -19.40
N ASP A 314 31.24 25.42 -20.23
CA ASP A 314 32.26 25.24 -21.27
C ASP A 314 32.21 26.37 -22.31
N ASP A 315 31.01 26.85 -22.66
CA ASP A 315 30.84 27.96 -23.58
C ASP A 315 31.23 29.31 -22.94
N GLU A 316 30.91 29.55 -21.68
CA GLU A 316 31.40 30.73 -20.95
C GLU A 316 32.94 30.73 -20.83
N VAL A 317 33.54 29.56 -20.59
CA VAL A 317 35.00 29.38 -20.56
C VAL A 317 35.64 29.66 -21.92
N LYS A 318 35.07 29.17 -23.03
CA LYS A 318 35.60 29.43 -24.38
C LYS A 318 35.57 30.92 -24.73
N ASN A 319 34.63 31.68 -24.18
CA ASN A 319 34.41 33.09 -24.50
C ASN A 319 35.18 34.10 -23.62
N LEU A 320 36.06 33.64 -22.70
CA LEU A 320 36.77 34.51 -21.74
C LEU A 320 37.70 35.57 -22.38
N GLY A 321 38.09 35.40 -23.65
CA GLY A 321 38.85 36.39 -24.41
C GLY A 321 38.00 37.28 -25.33
N VAL A 322 36.71 37.00 -25.45
CA VAL A 322 35.76 37.73 -26.30
C VAL A 322 34.96 38.74 -25.46
N LYS A 323 34.59 38.35 -24.24
CA LYS A 323 33.87 39.20 -23.28
C LYS A 323 34.83 40.04 -22.44
N ARG A 324 34.31 41.10 -21.81
CA ARG A 324 35.07 41.88 -20.83
C ARG A 324 35.27 41.02 -19.57
N SER A 325 36.46 41.08 -18.96
CA SER A 325 36.77 40.30 -17.75
C SER A 325 35.77 40.52 -16.59
N SER A 326 35.27 41.75 -16.42
CA SER A 326 34.25 42.06 -15.41
C SER A 326 32.92 41.35 -15.67
N GLU A 327 32.51 41.24 -16.94
CA GLU A 327 31.27 40.58 -17.37
C GLU A 327 31.36 39.06 -17.18
N SER A 328 32.50 38.45 -17.50
CA SER A 328 32.75 37.04 -17.23
C SER A 328 32.75 36.73 -15.73
N LYS A 329 33.32 37.61 -14.90
CA LYS A 329 33.28 37.48 -13.43
C LYS A 329 31.87 37.60 -12.88
N GLU A 330 31.12 38.61 -13.33
CA GLU A 330 29.72 38.81 -12.94
C GLU A 330 28.85 37.61 -13.32
N THR A 331 29.01 37.08 -14.53
CA THR A 331 28.30 35.88 -15.00
C THR A 331 28.63 34.68 -14.12
N PHE A 332 29.91 34.46 -13.82
CA PHE A 332 30.36 33.40 -12.91
C PHE A 332 29.70 33.49 -11.54
N TYR A 333 29.79 34.64 -10.86
CA TYR A 333 29.24 34.80 -9.51
C TYR A 333 27.71 34.81 -9.47
N THR A 334 27.06 35.34 -10.51
CA THR A 334 25.59 35.25 -10.63
C THR A 334 25.16 33.80 -10.77
N PHE A 335 25.82 33.01 -11.61
CA PHE A 335 25.50 31.61 -11.81
C PHE A 335 25.80 30.77 -10.56
N THR A 336 27.01 30.90 -10.02
CA THR A 336 27.49 30.04 -8.94
C THR A 336 26.95 30.50 -7.59
N ASP A 337 27.28 31.70 -7.14
CA ASP A 337 26.94 32.15 -5.80
C ASP A 337 25.45 32.45 -5.65
N SER A 338 24.82 33.13 -6.63
CA SER A 338 23.43 33.60 -6.49
C SER A 338 22.37 32.55 -6.86
N VAL A 339 22.68 31.61 -7.78
CA VAL A 339 21.73 30.56 -8.19
C VAL A 339 22.16 29.21 -7.63
N TRP A 340 23.33 28.71 -7.98
CA TRP A 340 23.73 27.36 -7.59
C TRP A 340 23.86 27.19 -6.07
N PHE A 341 24.75 27.95 -5.42
CA PHE A 341 25.07 27.77 -4.01
C PHE A 341 23.99 28.33 -3.06
N GLN A 342 23.25 29.35 -3.47
CA GLN A 342 22.17 29.92 -2.66
C GLN A 342 20.81 29.22 -2.83
N GLN A 343 20.53 28.61 -3.98
CA GLN A 343 19.19 28.07 -4.27
C GLN A 343 19.22 26.60 -4.69
N VAL A 344 19.97 26.26 -5.75
CA VAL A 344 19.90 24.91 -6.35
C VAL A 344 20.52 23.84 -5.45
N LYS A 345 21.76 24.05 -5.00
CA LYS A 345 22.50 23.11 -4.16
C LYS A 345 21.84 22.88 -2.79
N PRO A 346 21.45 23.90 -2.01
CA PRO A 346 20.86 23.64 -0.69
C PRO A 346 19.45 23.05 -0.77
N ASN A 347 18.61 23.54 -1.71
CA ASN A 347 17.19 23.22 -1.68
C ASN A 347 16.82 22.05 -2.61
N TRP A 348 17.51 21.86 -3.74
CA TRP A 348 17.10 20.89 -4.75
C TRP A 348 18.00 19.67 -4.83
N VAL A 349 19.33 19.83 -4.73
CA VAL A 349 20.27 18.70 -4.86
C VAL A 349 19.99 17.56 -3.86
N PRO A 350 19.71 17.80 -2.56
CA PRO A 350 19.36 16.73 -1.63
C PRO A 350 18.11 15.96 -2.08
N ILE A 351 17.05 16.68 -2.46
CA ILE A 351 15.79 16.11 -2.92
C ILE A 351 16.02 15.29 -4.20
N LEU A 352 16.79 15.82 -5.16
CA LEU A 352 17.08 15.12 -6.40
C LEU A 352 17.83 13.81 -6.15
N ILE A 353 18.79 13.80 -5.24
CA ILE A 353 19.59 12.61 -4.90
C ILE A 353 18.74 11.57 -4.17
N GLU A 354 18.02 11.98 -3.11
CA GLU A 354 17.11 11.11 -2.36
C GLU A 354 16.04 10.46 -3.25
N ASN A 355 15.65 11.16 -4.32
CA ASN A 355 14.65 10.70 -5.27
C ASN A 355 15.22 10.03 -6.52
N ASN A 356 16.52 9.75 -6.57
CA ASN A 356 17.22 9.16 -7.72
C ASN A 356 16.98 9.92 -9.04
N LEU A 357 16.78 11.24 -8.95
CA LEU A 357 16.67 12.15 -10.09
C LEU A 357 18.03 12.73 -10.48
N LEU A 358 18.98 12.73 -9.54
CA LEU A 358 20.39 13.08 -9.74
C LEU A 358 21.26 12.10 -8.94
N THR A 359 22.45 11.79 -9.42
CA THR A 359 23.45 10.98 -8.72
C THR A 359 24.52 11.86 -8.07
N GLU A 360 25.19 11.36 -7.03
CA GLU A 360 26.35 12.05 -6.43
C GLU A 360 27.45 12.30 -7.48
N ALA A 361 27.68 11.35 -8.40
CA ALA A 361 28.67 11.51 -9.47
C ALA A 361 28.34 12.65 -10.45
N GLN A 362 27.05 12.84 -10.79
CA GLN A 362 26.59 13.95 -11.63
C GLN A 362 26.79 15.30 -10.91
N LYS A 363 26.43 15.37 -9.63
CA LYS A 363 26.70 16.55 -8.80
C LYS A 363 28.21 16.86 -8.74
N ASP A 364 29.05 15.87 -8.48
CA ASP A 364 30.51 16.04 -8.42
C ASP A 364 31.08 16.51 -9.76
N THR A 365 30.52 16.05 -10.88
CA THR A 365 30.88 16.49 -12.22
C THR A 365 30.58 17.99 -12.40
N ILE A 366 29.39 18.43 -12.00
CA ILE A 366 29.01 19.85 -12.04
C ILE A 366 29.94 20.70 -11.16
N GLU A 367 30.20 20.27 -9.93
CA GLU A 367 31.03 21.02 -8.98
C GLU A 367 32.49 21.10 -9.44
N THR A 368 33.01 20.03 -10.06
CA THR A 368 34.34 20.03 -10.69
C THR A 368 34.41 21.05 -11.83
N ARG A 369 33.36 21.18 -12.64
CA ARG A 369 33.31 22.19 -13.72
C ARG A 369 33.27 23.62 -13.18
N PHE A 370 32.62 23.88 -12.05
CA PHE A 370 32.69 25.19 -11.40
C PHE A 370 34.10 25.55 -10.93
N ALA A 371 34.83 24.57 -10.36
CA ALA A 371 36.22 24.80 -9.96
C ALA A 371 37.10 25.18 -11.16
N GLN A 372 36.95 24.45 -12.28
CA GLN A 372 37.67 24.72 -13.53
C GLN A 372 37.28 26.08 -14.14
N TRP A 373 36.00 26.46 -14.07
CA TRP A 373 35.54 27.76 -14.56
C TRP A 373 36.14 28.91 -13.73
N LYS A 374 36.15 28.76 -12.40
CA LYS A 374 36.71 29.74 -11.47
C LYS A 374 38.20 29.98 -11.71
N GLU A 375 38.97 28.92 -11.90
CA GLU A 375 40.41 29.00 -12.22
C GLU A 375 40.70 29.89 -13.43
N LYS A 376 39.82 29.85 -14.43
CA LYS A 376 39.99 30.62 -15.67
C LYS A 376 39.46 32.04 -15.58
N VAL A 377 38.38 32.27 -14.83
CA VAL A 377 37.72 33.59 -14.70
C VAL A 377 38.41 34.48 -13.67
N ASP A 378 38.95 33.89 -12.62
CA ASP A 378 39.64 34.59 -11.53
C ASP A 378 40.90 33.85 -11.05
N PRO A 379 41.95 33.77 -11.90
CA PRO A 379 43.23 33.17 -11.55
C PRO A 379 43.95 34.01 -10.48
N GLY A 380 43.65 33.73 -9.21
CA GLY A 380 44.21 34.44 -8.05
C GLY A 380 43.35 34.40 -6.78
N GLY A 381 42.05 34.11 -6.88
CA GLY A 381 41.15 34.02 -5.72
C GLY A 381 41.33 32.77 -4.82
N PHE A 382 42.43 32.03 -4.99
CA PHE A 382 42.63 30.63 -4.55
C PHE A 382 43.25 30.42 -3.16
N ALA A 383 43.30 31.42 -2.28
CA ALA A 383 43.92 31.21 -0.96
C ALA A 383 43.07 30.34 0.02
N GLY A 384 41.79 30.07 -0.26
CA GLY A 384 40.87 29.44 0.72
C GLY A 384 40.22 28.09 0.36
N TYR A 385 40.19 27.67 -0.91
CA TYR A 385 39.32 26.55 -1.37
C TYR A 385 40.03 25.18 -1.56
N TRP A 386 41.36 25.10 -1.44
CA TRP A 386 42.13 23.87 -1.64
C TRP A 386 41.76 22.73 -0.67
N ILE A 387 41.24 23.07 0.52
CA ILE A 387 40.84 22.09 1.54
C ILE A 387 39.65 21.25 1.05
N TYR A 388 38.68 21.85 0.37
CA TYR A 388 37.50 21.13 -0.12
C TYR A 388 37.82 20.24 -1.33
N ILE A 389 38.74 20.69 -2.20
CA ILE A 389 39.22 19.90 -3.36
C ILE A 389 40.03 18.68 -2.89
N ALA A 390 40.88 18.84 -1.86
CA ALA A 390 41.63 17.73 -1.28
C ALA A 390 40.71 16.68 -0.61
N ILE A 391 39.64 17.13 0.06
CA ILE A 391 38.66 16.23 0.70
C ILE A 391 37.84 15.47 -0.36
N ALA A 392 37.37 16.13 -1.41
CA ALA A 392 36.62 15.49 -2.49
C ALA A 392 37.48 14.47 -3.27
N ALA A 393 38.73 14.81 -3.58
CA ALA A 393 39.66 13.89 -4.24
C ALA A 393 39.99 12.66 -3.35
N ALA A 394 40.15 12.86 -2.04
CA ALA A 394 40.37 11.76 -1.09
C ALA A 394 39.15 10.83 -0.98
N ALA A 395 37.93 11.36 -1.02
CA ALA A 395 36.70 10.57 -0.99
C ALA A 395 36.56 9.68 -2.24
N ILE A 396 36.88 10.22 -3.43
CA ILE A 396 36.86 9.45 -4.69
C ILE A 396 37.89 8.31 -4.67
N VAL A 397 39.09 8.56 -4.15
CA VAL A 397 40.13 7.54 -4.00
C VAL A 397 39.67 6.43 -3.04
N LEU A 398 39.00 6.77 -1.94
CA LEU A 398 38.47 5.78 -0.99
C LEU A 398 37.35 4.92 -1.60
N VAL A 399 36.46 5.51 -2.40
CA VAL A 399 35.42 4.77 -3.14
C VAL A 399 36.04 3.82 -4.17
N LEU A 400 37.07 4.26 -4.89
CA LEU A 400 37.79 3.42 -5.85
C LEU A 400 38.55 2.26 -5.16
N ILE A 401 39.16 2.51 -4.00
CA ILE A 401 39.81 1.47 -3.20
C ILE A 401 38.79 0.45 -2.68
N ALA A 402 37.64 0.92 -2.15
CA ALA A 402 36.57 0.05 -1.68
C ALA A 402 36.00 -0.81 -2.83
N PHE A 403 35.80 -0.22 -4.01
CA PHE A 403 35.36 -0.93 -5.21
C PHE A 403 36.39 -1.98 -5.69
N MET A 404 37.68 -1.65 -5.62
CA MET A 404 38.76 -2.59 -5.99
C MET A 404 38.87 -3.76 -4.99
N PHE A 405 38.59 -3.53 -3.70
CA PHE A 405 38.56 -4.57 -2.67
C PHE A 405 37.36 -5.50 -2.82
N ILE A 406 36.17 -4.95 -3.08
CA ILE A 406 34.93 -5.73 -3.29
C ILE A 406 35.03 -6.58 -4.57
N SER A 407 35.62 -6.05 -5.64
CA SER A 407 35.80 -6.78 -6.90
C SER A 407 36.86 -7.89 -6.79
N ARG A 408 37.95 -7.70 -6.03
CA ARG A 408 38.94 -8.75 -5.74
C ARG A 408 38.35 -9.90 -4.91
N ASN A 409 37.54 -9.60 -3.89
CA ASN A 409 36.92 -10.64 -3.06
C ASN A 409 35.86 -11.47 -3.81
N LYS A 410 35.15 -10.88 -4.78
CA LYS A 410 34.23 -11.62 -5.66
C LYS A 410 34.95 -12.60 -6.58
N LYS A 411 36.13 -12.23 -7.10
CA LYS A 411 36.94 -13.08 -8.00
C LYS A 411 37.61 -14.24 -7.26
N ASN A 412 38.03 -14.04 -6.01
CA ASN A 412 38.64 -15.10 -5.21
C ASN A 412 37.62 -16.12 -4.69
N ARG A 413 36.36 -15.71 -4.44
CA ARG A 413 35.28 -16.63 -4.05
C ARG A 413 34.83 -17.55 -5.19
N THR A 414 34.83 -17.08 -6.44
CA THR A 414 34.46 -17.91 -7.60
C THR A 414 35.53 -18.95 -7.95
N VAL A 415 36.80 -18.70 -7.64
CA VAL A 415 37.89 -19.67 -7.88
C VAL A 415 37.95 -20.75 -6.78
N ALA A 416 37.61 -20.39 -5.53
CA ALA A 416 37.60 -21.36 -4.41
C ALA A 416 36.42 -22.35 -4.47
N GLU A 417 35.34 -22.02 -5.18
CA GLU A 417 34.13 -22.85 -5.29
C GLU A 417 34.17 -23.85 -6.47
N ILE A 418 35.17 -23.74 -7.36
CA ILE A 418 35.33 -24.61 -8.55
C ILE A 418 36.47 -25.65 -8.36
N ALA A 419 37.22 -25.61 -7.26
CA ALA A 419 38.20 -26.65 -6.96
C ALA A 419 37.47 -27.97 -6.61
N PRO A 420 37.68 -29.07 -7.36
CA PRO A 420 37.04 -30.34 -7.05
C PRO A 420 37.57 -30.88 -5.71
N LYS A 421 36.66 -31.27 -4.83
CA LYS A 421 37.00 -32.13 -3.68
C LYS A 421 37.43 -33.48 -4.23
N GLU A 422 38.72 -33.77 -4.20
CA GLU A 422 39.25 -35.11 -4.41
C GLU A 422 38.79 -36.01 -3.25
N ASN A 423 38.13 -37.11 -3.60
CA ASN A 423 37.83 -38.23 -2.72
C ASN A 423 39.06 -39.15 -2.71
N ASP A 424 39.75 -39.23 -1.57
CA ASP A 424 40.10 -40.44 -0.79
C ASP A 424 41.14 -40.11 0.28
#